data_AF-A0AAU3PQQ1-F1
#
_entry.id   AF-A0AAU3PQQ1-F1
#
_cell.length_a   1.000
_cell.length_b   1.000
_cell.length_c   1.000
_cell.angle_alpha   90.00
_cell.angle_beta   90.00
_cell.angle_gamma   90.00
#
_symmetry.space_group_name_H-M   'P 1'
#
loop_
_entity.id
_entity.type
_entity.pdbx_description
1 polymer ?
#
loop_
_entity_poly.entity_id
_entity_poly.type
_entity_poly.pdbx_seq_one_letter_code
_entity_poly.pdbx_strand_id
1 'polypeptide(L)'
;MIRYVGSGHWDGPLRLYPYDDNAPAIHGSGRFIQCTAVDRYHFDDNGLMEEGETLYDFLDATQRGGVLPRDDSWQFRALMSASRIPALVRRLTSRG
;
A
#
# COMPACT_ATOMS: atom_id res chain seq x y z
N MET A 1 6.39 -6.07 20.83
CA MET A 1 6.26 -5.61 19.43
C MET A 1 6.47 -4.11 19.42
N ILE A 2 7.58 -3.63 18.86
CA ILE A 2 7.84 -2.19 18.68
C ILE A 2 7.18 -1.81 17.36
N ARG A 3 6.24 -0.86 17.37
CA ARG A 3 5.64 -0.32 16.15
C ARG A 3 6.39 0.96 15.80
N TYR A 4 7.23 0.90 14.77
CA TYR A 4 7.88 2.08 14.21
C TYR A 4 6.90 2.84 13.33
N VAL A 5 6.90 4.17 13.46
CA VAL A 5 6.00 5.06 12.74
C VAL A 5 6.87 6.01 11.96
N GLY A 6 6.85 5.89 10.64
CA GLY A 6 7.53 6.82 9.76
C GLY A 6 6.63 8.00 9.41
N SER A 7 7.25 9.10 9.00
CA SER A 7 6.57 10.34 8.61
C SER A 7 7.15 10.89 7.32
N GLY A 8 6.31 11.47 6.49
CA GLY A 8 6.74 12.11 5.25
C GLY A 8 5.60 12.89 4.60
N HIS A 9 5.83 13.28 3.36
CA HIS A 9 4.78 13.80 2.48
C HIS A 9 4.97 13.20 1.09
N TRP A 10 3.88 13.11 0.35
CA TRP A 10 3.90 12.65 -1.03
C TRP A 10 3.17 13.67 -1.90
N ASP A 11 3.91 14.23 -2.85
CA ASP A 11 3.44 15.17 -3.85
C ASP A 11 3.74 14.63 -5.25
N GLY A 12 2.85 14.91 -6.20
CA GLY A 12 2.95 14.42 -7.57
C GLY A 12 2.47 12.97 -7.81
N PRO A 13 2.60 12.48 -9.06
CA PRO A 13 2.09 11.17 -9.46
C PRO A 13 3.00 10.02 -9.01
N LEU A 14 2.45 9.04 -8.30
CA LEU A 14 3.03 7.70 -8.18
C LEU A 14 2.49 6.85 -9.33
N ARG A 15 3.33 6.64 -10.35
CA ARG A 15 2.98 5.82 -11.51
C ARG A 15 3.00 4.35 -11.12
N LEU A 16 1.95 3.64 -11.51
CA LEU A 16 1.86 2.20 -11.42
C LEU A 16 2.43 1.56 -12.69
N TYR A 17 2.51 0.23 -12.74
CA TYR A 17 2.91 -0.48 -13.95
C TYR A 17 2.07 -0.04 -15.17
N PRO A 18 2.67 0.24 -16.35
CA PRO A 18 4.05 -0.08 -16.77
C PRO A 18 5.12 0.98 -16.45
N TYR A 19 4.83 1.96 -15.58
CA TYR A 19 5.77 3.02 -15.15
C TYR A 19 6.23 3.99 -16.24
N ASP A 20 5.44 4.13 -17.31
CA ASP A 20 5.64 5.15 -18.34
C ASP A 20 4.72 6.38 -18.15
N ASP A 21 4.82 7.37 -19.04
CA ASP A 21 4.03 8.59 -18.95
C ASP A 21 2.52 8.41 -19.16
N ASN A 22 2.09 7.28 -19.71
CA ASN A 22 0.68 6.94 -19.92
C ASN A 22 0.13 6.01 -18.84
N ALA A 23 0.97 5.56 -17.91
CA ALA A 23 0.58 4.63 -16.87
C ALA A 23 -0.45 5.23 -15.91
N PRO A 24 -1.35 4.40 -15.33
CA PRO A 24 -2.19 4.83 -14.24
C PRO A 24 -1.35 5.42 -13.12
N ALA A 25 -1.76 6.59 -12.63
CA ALA A 25 -1.07 7.27 -11.55
C ALA A 25 -2.02 7.49 -10.38
N ILE A 26 -1.46 7.35 -9.19
CA ILE A 26 -2.10 7.83 -7.97
C ILE A 26 -1.48 9.18 -7.68
N HIS A 27 -2.28 10.21 -7.36
CA HIS A 27 -1.76 11.57 -7.20
C HIS A 27 -1.71 11.94 -5.73
N GLY A 28 -0.51 12.20 -5.23
CA GLY A 28 -0.28 12.79 -3.92
C GLY A 28 -0.74 14.25 -3.90
N SER A 29 -1.17 14.71 -2.72
CA SER A 29 -1.62 16.09 -2.49
C SER A 29 -0.59 16.95 -1.77
N GLY A 30 0.62 16.42 -1.51
CA GLY A 30 1.64 17.05 -0.67
C GLY A 30 1.31 17.03 0.83
N ARG A 31 0.19 16.43 1.22
CA ARG A 31 -0.24 16.35 2.62
C ARG A 31 0.76 15.55 3.45
N PHE A 32 1.02 16.01 4.67
CA PHE A 32 1.81 15.27 5.65
C PHE A 32 1.11 13.96 6.04
N ILE A 33 1.87 12.88 6.02
CA ILE A 33 1.44 11.51 6.34
C ILE A 33 2.37 10.98 7.42
N GLN A 34 1.78 10.38 8.43
CA GLN A 34 2.47 9.59 9.43
C GLN A 34 1.79 8.24 9.46
N CYS A 35 2.50 7.14 9.21
CA CYS A 35 1.90 5.80 9.12
C CYS A 35 2.87 4.70 9.56
N THR A 36 2.33 3.51 9.80
CA THR A 36 3.15 2.38 10.25
C THR A 36 4.12 2.00 9.12
N ALA A 37 5.39 1.87 9.49
CA ALA A 37 6.44 1.47 8.58
C ALA A 37 6.97 0.07 8.95
N VAL A 38 7.36 -0.68 7.93
CA VAL A 38 8.03 -1.97 8.02
C VAL A 38 9.36 -1.81 7.33
N ASP A 39 10.45 -1.83 8.10
CA ASP A 39 11.78 -1.88 7.53
C ASP A 39 12.10 -3.32 7.13
N ARG A 40 12.53 -3.52 5.88
CA ARG A 40 13.09 -4.77 5.40
C ARG A 40 14.58 -4.56 5.18
N TYR A 41 15.38 -5.36 5.88
CA TYR A 41 16.83 -5.38 5.74
C TYR A 41 17.24 -6.69 5.06
N HIS A 42 18.14 -6.58 4.10
CA HIS A 42 18.76 -7.69 3.40
C HIS A 42 20.21 -7.80 3.88
N PHE A 43 20.62 -9.02 4.23
CA PHE A 43 21.94 -9.31 4.78
C PHE A 43 22.67 -10.29 3.86
N ASP A 44 23.98 -10.09 3.70
CA ASP A 44 24.85 -11.00 2.97
C ASP A 44 25.15 -12.29 3.74
N ASP A 45 25.90 -13.19 3.10
CA ASP A 45 26.37 -14.44 3.71
C ASP A 45 27.30 -14.22 4.92
N ASN A 46 27.89 -13.03 5.07
CA ASN A 46 28.70 -12.64 6.23
C ASN A 46 27.86 -12.06 7.37
N GLY A 47 26.54 -11.93 7.20
CA GLY A 47 25.63 -11.31 8.17
C GLY A 47 25.73 -9.78 8.22
N LEU A 48 26.33 -9.15 7.20
CA LEU A 48 26.38 -7.70 7.05
C LEU A 48 25.17 -7.22 6.27
N MET A 49 24.61 -6.07 6.65
CA MET A 49 23.48 -5.46 5.95
C MET A 49 23.95 -4.91 4.60
N GLU A 50 23.37 -5.39 3.50
CA GLU A 50 23.65 -4.91 2.14
C GLU A 50 22.65 -3.86 1.68
N GLU A 51 21.38 -4.03 2.05
CA GLU A 51 20.29 -3.15 1.64
C GLU A 51 19.27 -3.01 2.78
N GLY A 52 18.70 -1.81 2.91
CA GLY A 52 17.59 -1.53 3.79
C GLY A 52 16.52 -0.74 3.05
N GLU A 53 15.29 -1.20 3.07
CA GLU A 53 14.13 -0.51 2.52
C GLU A 53 13.07 -0.28 3.60
N THR A 54 12.42 0.89 3.57
CA THR A 54 11.29 1.21 4.45
C THR A 54 10.01 1.12 3.65
N LEU A 55 9.14 0.18 4.02
CA LEU A 55 7.84 -0.03 3.40
C LEU A 55 6.76 0.60 4.27
N TYR A 56 5.95 1.48 3.69
CA TYR A 56 4.79 2.04 4.37
C TYR A 56 3.55 1.19 4.11
N ASP A 57 2.65 1.13 5.10
CA ASP A 57 1.31 0.61 4.85
C ASP A 57 0.61 1.49 3.80
N PHE A 58 0.46 0.92 2.60
CA PHE A 58 -0.07 1.62 1.44
C PHE A 58 -1.52 2.08 1.63
N LEU A 59 -2.35 1.29 2.33
CA LEU A 59 -3.75 1.68 2.58
C LEU A 59 -3.80 2.85 3.55
N ASP A 60 -3.04 2.77 4.63
CA ASP A 60 -2.96 3.83 5.64
C ASP A 60 -2.41 5.14 5.03
N ALA A 61 -1.34 5.05 4.23
CA ALA A 61 -0.74 6.18 3.53
C ALA A 61 -1.72 6.83 2.55
N THR A 62 -2.41 6.06 1.72
CA THR A 62 -3.35 6.58 0.72
C THR A 62 -4.63 7.15 1.36
N GLN A 63 -5.11 6.58 2.47
CA GLN A 63 -6.24 7.12 3.22
C GLN A 63 -5.86 8.44 3.93
N ARG A 64 -4.68 8.51 4.57
CA ARG A 64 -4.19 9.75 5.20
C ARG A 64 -3.85 10.84 4.18
N GLY A 65 -3.39 10.43 2.99
CA GLY A 65 -3.15 11.32 1.84
C GLY A 65 -4.43 11.83 1.17
N GLY A 66 -5.61 11.29 1.53
CA GLY A 66 -6.90 11.68 0.98
C GLY A 66 -7.22 11.08 -0.39
N VAL A 67 -6.45 10.08 -0.83
CA VAL A 67 -6.63 9.37 -2.10
C VAL A 67 -7.73 8.31 -1.96
N LEU A 68 -7.63 7.43 -0.96
CA LEU A 68 -8.63 6.41 -0.68
C LEU A 68 -9.65 6.91 0.34
N PRO A 69 -10.93 6.49 0.24
CA PRO A 69 -11.91 6.72 1.29
C PRO A 69 -11.43 6.09 2.61
N ARG A 70 -11.74 6.76 3.73
CA ARG A 70 -11.48 6.24 5.08
C ARG A 70 -12.09 4.85 5.27
N ASP A 71 -11.47 4.04 6.10
CA ASP A 71 -11.85 2.66 6.39
C ASP A 71 -13.23 2.55 7.09
N ASP A 72 -13.61 3.60 7.82
CA ASP A 72 -14.94 3.76 8.42
C ASP A 72 -16.05 4.14 7.42
N SER A 73 -15.72 4.50 6.17
CA SER A 73 -16.68 4.94 5.16
C SER A 73 -17.46 3.79 4.51
N TRP A 74 -18.68 4.08 4.04
CA TRP A 74 -19.50 3.09 3.34
C TRP A 74 -18.89 2.70 1.98
N GLN A 75 -18.21 3.63 1.30
CA GLN A 75 -17.53 3.38 0.03
C GLN A 75 -16.42 2.35 0.20
N PHE A 76 -15.57 2.53 1.22
CA PHE A 76 -14.49 1.58 1.52
C PHE A 76 -15.04 0.21 1.89
N ARG A 77 -16.05 0.17 2.77
CA ARG A 77 -16.71 -1.08 3.18
C ARG A 77 -17.35 -1.82 1.99
N ALA A 78 -17.96 -1.08 1.06
CA ALA A 78 -18.53 -1.65 -0.15
C ALA A 78 -17.44 -2.27 -1.05
N LEU A 79 -16.33 -1.55 -1.28
CA LEU A 79 -15.18 -2.05 -2.05
C LEU A 79 -14.58 -3.31 -1.42
N MET A 80 -14.33 -3.29 -0.10
CA MET A 80 -13.79 -4.45 0.62
C MET A 80 -14.78 -5.63 0.60
N SER A 81 -16.07 -5.37 0.73
CA SER A 81 -17.09 -6.42 0.63
C SER A 81 -17.15 -7.04 -0.77
N ALA A 82 -16.95 -6.25 -1.82
CA ALA A 82 -16.91 -6.75 -3.20
C ALA A 82 -15.73 -7.69 -3.46
N SER A 83 -14.61 -7.52 -2.74
CA SER A 83 -13.42 -8.39 -2.87
C SER A 83 -13.69 -9.89 -2.61
N ARG A 84 -14.80 -10.22 -1.94
CA ARG A 84 -15.22 -11.62 -1.73
C ARG A 84 -15.61 -12.33 -3.02
N ILE A 85 -16.02 -11.60 -4.06
CA ILE A 85 -16.56 -12.18 -5.29
C ILE A 85 -15.48 -13.01 -6.02
N PRO A 86 -14.29 -12.48 -6.35
CA PRO A 86 -13.22 -13.30 -6.93
C PRO A 86 -12.83 -14.50 -6.07
N ALA A 87 -12.80 -14.34 -4.75
CA ALA A 87 -12.46 -15.43 -3.82
C ALA A 87 -13.49 -16.58 -3.86
N LEU A 88 -14.78 -16.24 -3.95
CA LEU A 88 -15.86 -17.21 -4.11
C LEU A 88 -15.80 -17.90 -5.47
N VAL A 89 -15.59 -17.16 -6.56
CA VAL A 89 -15.45 -17.72 -7.91
C VAL A 89 -14.29 -18.72 -7.94
N ARG A 90 -13.12 -18.35 -7.42
CA ARG A 90 -11.95 -19.25 -7.34
C ARG A 90 -12.25 -20.54 -6.59
N ARG A 91 -12.99 -20.49 -5.48
CA ARG A 91 -13.37 -21.68 -4.70
C ARG A 91 -14.31 -22.62 -5.45
N LEU A 92 -15.18 -22.07 -6.29
CA LEU A 92 -16.11 -22.86 -7.10
C LEU A 92 -15.39 -23.50 -8.29
N THR A 93 -14.46 -22.77 -8.94
CA THR A 93 -13.71 -23.30 -10.09
C THR A 93 -12.58 -24.26 -9.69
N SER A 94 -11.99 -24.11 -8.49
CA SER A 94 -10.93 -25.02 -8.01
C SER A 94 -11.46 -26.32 -7.40
N ARG A 95 -12.78 -26.49 -7.31
CA ARG A 95 -13.45 -27.70 -6.80
C ARG A 95 -14.12 -28.53 -7.90
N GLY A 96 -14.05 -28.08 -9.16
CA GLY A 96 -14.55 -28.79 -10.34
C GLY A 96 -13.45 -29.49 -11.11
#